data_AF-A0A7C0YUJ6-F1
#
_entry.id   AF-A0A7C0YUJ6-F1
#
_cell.length_a   1.000
_cell.length_b   1.000
_cell.length_c   1.000
_cell.angle_alpha   90.00
_cell.angle_beta   90.00
_cell.angle_gamma   90.00
#
_symmetry.space_group_name_H-M   'P 1'
#
loop_
_entity.id
_entity.type
_entity.pdbx_description
1 polymer ?
#
loop_
_entity_poly.entity_id
_entity_poly.type
_entity_poly.pdbx_seq_one_letter_code
_entity_poly.pdbx_strand_id
1 'polypeptide(L)'
;MRNLGIKPGDRVIVLLPNCPEVIFAYQATMLIGAVVVPVLFLLQPEEVKHILNDSGAVAAFTSVPFMEKITEAAEGNETFKHLILVGEKEPNITGAHWYSDIIA
;
A
#
# COMPACT_ATOMS: atom_id res chain seq x y z
N MET A 1 -11.70 -0.30 -1.11
CA MET A 1 -11.00 -0.01 0.17
C MET A 1 -11.89 -0.18 1.41
N ARG A 2 -13.15 0.27 1.42
CA ARG A 2 -14.05 0.07 2.58
C ARG A 2 -14.25 -1.40 2.97
N ASN A 3 -14.32 -2.29 1.99
CA ASN A 3 -14.45 -3.74 2.23
C ASN A 3 -13.20 -4.37 2.85
N LEU A 4 -12.05 -3.69 2.80
CA LEU A 4 -10.83 -4.12 3.49
C LEU A 4 -10.85 -3.74 4.97
N GLY A 5 -11.85 -2.97 5.44
CA GLY A 5 -11.94 -2.54 6.83
C GLY A 5 -11.05 -1.34 7.17
N ILE A 6 -10.48 -0.66 6.18
CA ILE A 6 -9.74 0.59 6.35
C ILE A 6 -10.71 1.70 6.78
N LYS A 7 -10.40 2.39 7.88
CA LYS A 7 -11.27 3.38 8.52
C LYS A 7 -10.79 4.82 8.28
N PRO A 8 -11.67 5.82 8.47
CA PRO A 8 -11.24 7.21 8.53
C PRO A 8 -10.12 7.40 9.54
N GLY A 9 -9.09 8.15 9.18
CA GLY A 9 -7.87 8.36 9.97
C GLY A 9 -6.80 7.28 9.82
N ASP A 10 -7.08 6.12 9.19
CA ASP A 10 -6.06 5.13 8.89
C ASP A 10 -5.04 5.65 7.88
N ARG A 11 -3.76 5.28 8.06
CA ARG A 11 -2.66 5.69 7.18
C ARG A 11 -2.43 4.63 6.12
N VAL A 12 -2.31 5.06 4.88
CA VAL A 12 -2.08 4.18 3.72
C VAL A 12 -0.86 4.67 2.97
N ILE A 13 0.16 3.82 2.89
CA ILE A 13 1.36 4.08 2.09
C ILE A 13 1.01 4.01 0.62
N VAL A 14 1.54 4.95 -0.17
CA VAL A 14 1.54 4.85 -1.63
C VAL A 14 2.99 4.87 -2.11
N LEU A 15 3.51 3.67 -2.39
CA LEU A 15 4.85 3.41 -2.89
C LEU A 15 4.73 2.92 -4.33
N LEU A 16 4.53 3.85 -5.26
CA LEU A 16 4.33 3.54 -6.68
C LEU A 16 5.28 4.39 -7.53
N PRO A 17 5.73 3.89 -8.70
CA PRO A 17 6.35 4.73 -9.72
C PRO A 17 5.31 5.72 -10.29
N ASN A 18 5.76 6.68 -11.09
CA ASN A 18 4.86 7.62 -11.76
C ASN A 18 3.95 6.88 -12.74
N CYS A 19 2.72 6.58 -12.32
CA CYS A 19 1.68 5.94 -13.11
C CYS A 19 0.30 6.52 -12.77
N PRO A 20 -0.71 6.36 -13.64
CA PRO A 20 -2.06 6.87 -13.39
C PRO A 20 -2.67 6.38 -12.06
N GLU A 21 -2.35 5.15 -11.65
CA GLU A 21 -2.85 4.51 -10.43
C GLU A 21 -2.41 5.24 -9.16
N VAL A 22 -1.34 6.04 -9.20
CA VAL A 22 -0.97 6.92 -8.07
C VAL A 22 -2.11 7.86 -7.73
N ILE A 23 -2.70 8.52 -8.74
CA ILE A 23 -3.78 9.49 -8.53
C ILE A 23 -5.01 8.79 -7.94
N PHE A 24 -5.35 7.61 -8.45
CA PHE A 24 -6.47 6.81 -7.95
C PHE A 24 -6.23 6.30 -6.53
N ALA A 25 -5.01 5.85 -6.19
CA ALA A 25 -4.66 5.42 -4.83
C ALA A 25 -4.82 6.57 -3.82
N TYR A 26 -4.37 7.78 -4.19
CA TYR A 26 -4.53 8.98 -3.35
C TYR A 26 -6.01 9.32 -3.16
N GLN A 27 -6.76 9.39 -4.25
CA GLN A 27 -8.20 9.71 -4.20
C GLN A 27 -8.98 8.66 -3.42
N ALA A 28 -8.77 7.37 -3.68
CA ALA A 28 -9.44 6.28 -2.98
C ALA A 28 -9.17 6.32 -1.47
N THR A 29 -7.94 6.69 -1.07
CA THR A 29 -7.56 6.87 0.34
C THR A 29 -8.27 8.07 0.96
N MET A 30 -8.22 9.22 0.32
CA MET A 30 -8.88 10.44 0.82
C MET A 30 -10.41 10.31 0.86
N LEU A 31 -11.03 9.66 -0.12
CA LEU A 31 -12.49 9.49 -0.22
C LEU A 31 -13.09 8.64 0.90
N ILE A 32 -12.29 7.75 1.51
CA ILE A 32 -12.70 6.99 2.70
C ILE A 32 -12.32 7.69 4.02
N GLY A 33 -11.76 8.89 3.95
CA GLY A 33 -11.29 9.65 5.10
C GLY A 33 -9.96 9.15 5.68
N ALA A 34 -9.24 8.27 4.96
CA ALA A 34 -7.91 7.81 5.34
C ALA A 34 -6.84 8.84 4.93
N VAL A 35 -5.64 8.70 5.48
CA VAL A 35 -4.49 9.59 5.28
C VAL A 35 -3.49 8.94 4.34
N VAL A 36 -3.11 9.66 3.29
CA VAL A 36 -2.08 9.22 2.35
C VAL A 36 -0.69 9.44 2.95
N VAL A 37 0.15 8.42 2.91
CA VAL A 37 1.57 8.49 3.24
C VAL A 37 2.36 8.28 1.93
N PRO A 38 2.81 9.36 1.27
CA PRO A 38 3.53 9.25 0.01
C PRO A 38 4.95 8.72 0.26
N VAL A 39 5.35 7.64 -0.42
CA VAL A 39 6.68 7.04 -0.25
C VAL A 39 7.35 6.87 -1.60
N LEU A 40 8.60 7.31 -1.70
CA LEU A 40 9.39 7.18 -2.92
C LEU A 40 9.78 5.70 -3.13
N PHE A 41 9.44 5.13 -4.29
CA PHE A 41 9.73 3.73 -4.61
C PHE A 41 11.23 3.37 -4.69
N LEU A 42 12.11 4.38 -4.75
CA LEU A 42 13.56 4.22 -4.73
C LEU A 42 14.14 3.98 -3.34
N LEU A 43 13.37 4.22 -2.27
CA LEU A 43 13.83 3.97 -0.90
C LEU A 43 14.10 2.47 -0.68
N GLN A 44 15.07 2.20 0.19
CA GLN A 44 15.45 0.86 0.60
C GLN A 44 14.44 0.30 1.63
N PRO A 45 14.33 -1.04 1.76
CA PRO A 45 13.39 -1.66 2.71
C PRO A 45 13.49 -1.12 4.14
N GLU A 46 14.69 -0.85 4.65
CA GLU A 46 14.92 -0.29 5.99
C GLU A 46 14.29 1.12 6.17
N GLU A 47 14.38 1.96 5.12
CA GLU A 47 13.78 3.30 5.13
C GLU A 47 12.25 3.21 5.05
N VAL A 48 11.74 2.28 4.24
CA VAL A 48 10.31 1.98 4.15
C VAL A 48 9.78 1.46 5.49
N LYS A 49 10.55 0.61 6.19
CA LYS A 49 10.23 0.12 7.53
C LYS A 49 10.14 1.23 8.55
N HIS A 50 11.09 2.16 8.52
CA HIS A 50 11.05 3.33 9.39
C HIS A 50 9.76 4.14 9.17
N ILE A 51 9.41 4.44 7.92
CA ILE A 51 8.19 5.18 7.57
C ILE A 51 6.94 4.40 7.98
N LEU A 52 6.90 3.10 7.73
CA LEU A 52 5.75 2.24 8.06
C LEU A 52 5.50 2.24 9.57
N ASN A 53 6.55 2.13 10.39
CA ASN A 53 6.46 2.15 11.84
C ASN A 53 6.08 3.53 12.39
N ASP A 54 6.70 4.61 11.88
CA ASP A 54 6.42 5.98 12.33
C ASP A 54 5.00 6.43 11.97
N SER A 55 4.54 6.11 10.75
CA SER A 55 3.19 6.47 10.29
C SER A 55 2.09 5.56 10.85
N GLY A 56 2.41 4.37 11.36
CA GLY A 56 1.44 3.37 11.74
C GLY A 56 0.51 2.99 10.58
N ALA A 57 1.07 2.86 9.38
CA ALA A 57 0.31 2.53 8.18
C ALA A 57 -0.30 1.13 8.26
N VAL A 58 -1.59 1.03 7.92
CA VAL A 58 -2.34 -0.24 7.95
C VAL A 58 -2.40 -0.91 6.59
N ALA A 59 -2.08 -0.17 5.53
CA ALA A 59 -2.10 -0.65 4.16
C ALA A 59 -1.04 0.03 3.30
N ALA A 60 -0.66 -0.59 2.19
CA ALA A 60 0.22 0.00 1.18
C ALA A 60 -0.22 -0.34 -0.24
N PHE A 61 -0.18 0.65 -1.13
CA PHE A 61 -0.18 0.45 -2.58
C PHE A 61 1.26 0.33 -3.08
N THR A 62 1.53 -0.70 -3.88
CA THR A 62 2.82 -0.86 -4.58
C THR A 62 2.65 -1.64 -5.89
N SER A 63 3.67 -1.70 -6.73
CA SER A 63 3.70 -2.58 -7.91
C SER A 63 4.48 -3.85 -7.60
N VAL A 64 4.25 -4.91 -8.38
CA VAL A 64 4.90 -6.22 -8.17
C VAL A 64 6.43 -6.13 -8.02
N PRO A 65 7.17 -5.36 -8.84
CA PRO A 65 8.63 -5.25 -8.69
C PRO A 65 9.12 -4.62 -7.38
N PHE A 66 8.25 -3.93 -6.64
CA PHE A 66 8.57 -3.27 -5.37
C PHE A 66 7.82 -3.88 -4.18
N MET A 67 7.16 -5.03 -4.39
CA MET A 67 6.42 -5.73 -3.36
C MET A 67 7.32 -6.12 -2.19
N GLU A 68 8.50 -6.69 -2.48
CA GLU A 68 9.45 -7.17 -1.46
C GLU A 68 9.83 -6.09 -0.46
N LYS A 69 9.99 -4.84 -0.93
CA LYS A 69 10.28 -3.68 -0.07
C LYS A 69 9.21 -3.44 0.99
N ILE A 70 7.93 -3.66 0.65
CA ILE A 70 6.83 -3.50 1.61
C ILE A 70 6.73 -4.73 2.52
N THR A 71 6.86 -5.93 1.96
CA THR A 71 6.73 -7.16 2.77
C THR A 71 7.83 -7.26 3.81
N GLU A 72 9.09 -6.97 3.43
CA GLU A 72 10.22 -6.91 4.37
C GLU A 72 10.03 -5.80 5.42
N ALA A 73 9.55 -4.62 5.00
CA ALA A 73 9.28 -3.52 5.91
C ALA A 73 8.15 -3.84 6.92
N ALA A 74 7.19 -4.66 6.51
CA ALA A 74 6.06 -5.07 7.33
C ALA A 74 6.36 -6.29 8.24
N GLU A 75 7.52 -6.94 8.10
CA GLU A 75 7.88 -8.09 8.94
C GLU A 75 7.88 -7.70 10.43
N GLY A 76 7.05 -8.40 11.21
CA GLY A 76 6.86 -8.14 12.64
C GLY A 76 6.07 -6.88 12.96
N ASN A 77 5.48 -6.20 11.98
CA ASN A 77 4.60 -5.05 12.23
C ASN A 77 3.16 -5.49 12.51
N GLU A 78 2.62 -5.16 13.68
CA GLU A 78 1.27 -5.55 14.10
C GLU A 78 0.15 -4.69 13.50
N THR A 79 0.50 -3.50 12.99
CA THR A 79 -0.47 -2.53 12.46
C THR A 79 -0.77 -2.75 10.98
N PHE A 80 0.17 -3.30 10.23
CA PHE A 80 0.08 -3.49 8.79
C PHE A 80 -0.79 -4.71 8.45
N LYS A 81 -1.77 -4.52 7.57
CA LYS A 81 -2.82 -5.52 7.28
C LYS A 81 -3.05 -5.78 5.80
N HIS A 82 -2.84 -4.79 4.94
CA HIS A 82 -3.23 -4.89 3.54
C HIS A 82 -2.12 -4.43 2.59
N LEU A 83 -1.63 -5.36 1.77
CA LEU A 83 -0.83 -5.05 0.61
C LEU A 83 -1.72 -4.99 -0.63
N ILE A 84 -1.66 -3.90 -1.39
CA ILE A 84 -2.46 -3.67 -2.60
C ILE A 84 -1.52 -3.54 -3.79
N LEU A 85 -1.60 -4.48 -4.73
CA LEU A 85 -0.73 -4.57 -5.89
C LEU A 85 -1.36 -3.94 -7.13
N VAL A 86 -0.59 -3.04 -7.75
CA VAL A 86 -0.89 -2.42 -9.04
C VAL A 86 -0.12 -3.15 -10.14
N GLY A 87 -0.82 -3.54 -11.20
CA GLY A 87 -0.25 -4.23 -12.35
C GLY A 87 -1.13 -5.39 -12.82
N GLU A 88 -0.54 -6.27 -13.63
CA GLU A 88 -1.18 -7.50 -14.08
C GLU A 88 -1.22 -8.53 -12.96
N LYS A 89 -2.33 -9.28 -12.90
CA LYS A 89 -2.52 -10.31 -11.88
C LYS A 89 -1.58 -11.49 -12.14
N GLU A 90 -0.80 -11.82 -11.13
CA GLU A 90 0.11 -12.96 -11.13
C GLU A 90 -0.43 -14.07 -10.22
N PRO A 91 -0.76 -15.27 -10.74
CA PRO A 91 -1.41 -16.34 -9.97
C PRO A 91 -0.60 -16.89 -8.79
N ASN A 92 0.73 -16.72 -8.82
CA ASN A 92 1.68 -17.16 -7.81
C ASN A 92 1.73 -16.23 -6.58
N ILE A 93 1.18 -15.01 -6.66
CA ILE A 93 1.18 -14.08 -5.54
C ILE A 93 -0.09 -14.28 -4.72
N THR A 94 0.08 -14.61 -3.44
CA THR A 94 -1.02 -14.86 -2.49
C THR A 94 -0.92 -13.92 -1.29
N GLY A 95 -2.04 -13.64 -0.62
CA GLY A 95 -2.08 -12.76 0.55
C GLY A 95 -2.09 -11.25 0.25
N ALA A 96 -1.94 -10.84 -1.01
CA ALA A 96 -2.10 -9.48 -1.46
C ALA A 96 -3.47 -9.26 -2.13
N HIS A 97 -3.91 -8.01 -2.18
CA HIS A 97 -5.11 -7.59 -2.91
C HIS A 97 -4.70 -6.98 -4.24
N TRP A 98 -5.43 -7.25 -5.31
CA TRP A 98 -5.18 -6.61 -6.60
C TRP A 98 -5.96 -5.31 -6.72
N TYR A 99 -5.30 -4.25 -7.15
CA TYR A 99 -5.90 -2.94 -7.41
C TYR A 99 -7.14 -3.05 -8.33
N SER A 100 -7.06 -3.89 -9.36
CA SER A 100 -8.14 -4.14 -10.32
C SER A 100 -9.41 -4.74 -9.69
N ASP A 101 -9.29 -5.42 -8.55
CA ASP A 101 -10.44 -5.98 -7.81
C ASP A 101 -11.05 -5.00 -6.81
N ILE A 102 -10.32 -3.93 -6.46
CA ILE A 102 -10.73 -3.00 -5.40
C ILE A 102 -11.45 -1.77 -5.97
N ILE A 103 -11.23 -1.46 -7.25
CA ILE A 103 -11.76 -0.27 -7.93
C ILE A 103 -12.92 -0.59 -8.89
N ALA A 104 -13.23 -1.86 -9.11
CA ALA A 104 -14.50 -2.30 -9.70
C ALA A 104 -15.66 -2.14 -8.70
#